data_AF-A0A419GQJ6-F1
#
_entry.id   AF-A0A419GQJ6-F1
#
_cell.length_a   1.000
_cell.length_b   1.000
_cell.length_c   1.000
_cell.angle_alpha   90.00
_cell.angle_beta   90.00
_cell.angle_gamma   90.00
#
_symmetry.space_group_name_H-M   'P 1'
#
loop_
_entity.id
_entity.type
_entity.pdbx_description
1 polymer ?
#
loop_
_entity_poly.entity_id
_entity_poly.type
_entity_poly.pdbx_seq_one_letter_code
_entity_poly.pdbx_strand_id
1 'polypeptide(L)'
;VVGTPSSYYPITQLQAVYDAAGSGAIIQSKVATYTGDFTIGQSKTVTIQGGYDCGYTTPTGKTTVSGNITINNGKVTMENVHVQ
;
A
#
# COMPACT_ATOMS: atom_id res chain seq x y z
N VAL A 1 -24.89 0.22 -4.68
CA VAL A 1 -23.97 -0.93 -4.53
C VAL A 1 -22.72 -0.40 -3.84
N VAL A 2 -22.62 -0.60 -2.52
CA VAL A 2 -21.58 -1.41 -1.84
C VAL A 2 -20.16 -1.01 -2.24
N GLY A 3 -19.36 -0.56 -1.26
CA GLY A 3 -17.94 -0.27 -1.43
C GLY A 3 -17.25 -1.38 -2.20
N THR A 4 -16.58 -1.03 -3.29
CA THR A 4 -16.02 -2.03 -4.19
C THR A 4 -14.80 -2.72 -3.57
N PRO A 5 -14.62 -4.00 -3.89
CA PRO A 5 -13.85 -4.99 -3.14
C PRO A 5 -12.36 -4.77 -3.29
N SER A 6 -11.58 -5.33 -2.36
CA SER A 6 -10.10 -5.42 -2.39
C SER A 6 -9.55 -5.35 -3.82
N SER A 7 -9.03 -4.18 -4.18
CA SER A 7 -8.45 -3.97 -5.48
C SER A 7 -7.03 -4.54 -5.46
N TYR A 8 -6.84 -5.64 -6.16
CA TYR A 8 -5.56 -6.30 -6.35
C TYR A 8 -4.67 -5.44 -7.24
N TYR A 9 -3.54 -4.93 -6.73
CA TYR A 9 -2.64 -4.08 -7.50
C TYR A 9 -1.17 -4.52 -7.45
N PRO A 10 -0.47 -4.62 -8.59
CA PRO A 10 0.92 -5.01 -8.61
C PRO A 10 1.78 -4.04 -7.78
N ILE A 11 2.75 -4.60 -7.06
CA ILE A 11 3.62 -3.86 -6.14
C ILE A 11 4.31 -2.65 -6.80
N THR A 12 4.63 -2.74 -8.09
CA THR A 12 5.28 -1.67 -8.87
C THR A 12 4.43 -0.41 -9.04
N GLN A 13 3.14 -0.46 -8.71
CA GLN A 13 2.20 0.66 -8.84
C GLN A 13 1.76 1.23 -7.48
N LEU A 14 2.46 0.92 -6.38
CA LEU A 14 2.05 1.32 -5.03
C LEU A 14 1.72 2.82 -4.90
N GLN A 15 2.52 3.70 -5.51
CA GLN A 15 2.23 5.14 -5.53
C GLN A 15 0.95 5.48 -6.29
N ALA A 16 0.78 4.98 -7.52
CA ALA A 16 -0.41 5.24 -8.33
C ALA A 16 -1.70 4.72 -7.67
N VAL A 17 -1.60 3.59 -6.96
CA VAL A 17 -2.69 3.00 -6.19
C VAL A 17 -3.04 3.87 -4.99
N TYR A 18 -2.04 4.31 -4.22
CA TYR A 18 -2.25 5.30 -3.18
C TYR A 18 -2.95 6.52 -3.76
N ASP A 19 -2.50 7.03 -4.90
CA ASP A 19 -3.05 8.26 -5.46
C ASP A 19 -4.51 8.13 -5.89
N ALA A 20 -4.90 6.99 -6.45
CA ALA A 20 -6.28 6.68 -6.84
C ALA A 20 -7.19 6.30 -5.66
N ALA A 21 -6.63 5.87 -4.53
CA ALA A 21 -7.40 5.42 -3.38
C ALA A 21 -8.19 6.56 -2.71
N GLY A 22 -9.42 6.28 -2.32
CA GLY A 22 -10.21 7.17 -1.46
C GLY A 22 -9.74 7.17 -0.01
N SER A 23 -10.17 8.17 0.76
CA SER A 23 -9.95 8.16 2.22
C SER A 23 -10.70 6.98 2.87
N GLY A 24 -10.05 6.32 3.83
CA GLY A 24 -10.52 5.09 4.48
C GLY A 24 -10.15 3.80 3.74
N ALA A 25 -9.50 3.88 2.56
CA ALA A 25 -9.17 2.70 1.77
C ALA A 25 -8.13 1.79 2.44
N ILE A 26 -8.27 0.49 2.20
CA ILE A 26 -7.28 -0.53 2.53
C ILE A 26 -6.60 -0.96 1.22
N ILE A 27 -5.30 -0.73 1.12
CA ILE A 27 -4.46 -1.11 0.01
C ILE A 27 -3.69 -2.36 0.42
N GLN A 28 -4.00 -3.49 -0.21
CA GLN A 28 -3.26 -4.72 -0.02
C GLN A 28 -2.09 -4.78 -0.99
N SER A 29 -0.96 -5.28 -0.52
CA SER A 29 0.30 -5.33 -1.27
C SER A 29 0.98 -6.68 -1.10
N LYS A 30 1.60 -7.18 -2.18
CA LYS A 30 2.25 -8.51 -2.20
C LYS A 30 3.50 -8.58 -1.33
N VAL A 31 3.90 -9.80 -0.98
CA VAL A 31 5.25 -10.15 -0.51
C VAL A 31 6.27 -9.93 -1.64
N ALA A 32 6.64 -8.68 -1.87
CA ALA A 32 7.53 -8.25 -2.94
C ALA A 32 8.18 -6.91 -2.58
N THR A 33 9.15 -6.49 -3.39
CA THR A 33 9.84 -5.21 -3.25
C THR A 33 9.23 -4.16 -4.18
N TYR A 34 8.80 -3.04 -3.61
CA TYR A 34 8.58 -1.78 -4.33
C TYR A 34 9.90 -1.02 -4.35
N THR A 35 10.41 -0.74 -5.55
CA THR A 35 11.62 0.08 -5.74
C THR A 35 11.19 1.48 -6.14
N GLY A 36 11.49 2.46 -5.30
CA GLY A 36 11.12 3.86 -5.50
C GLY A 36 10.68 4.53 -4.21
N ASP A 37 10.61 5.85 -4.26
CA ASP A 37 10.07 6.64 -3.16
C ASP A 37 8.54 6.49 -3.10
N PHE A 38 8.00 6.55 -1.89
CA PHE A 38 6.58 6.48 -1.61
C PHE A 38 6.14 7.74 -0.84
N THR A 39 5.26 8.52 -1.45
CA THR A 39 4.84 9.84 -0.95
C THR A 39 3.37 9.82 -0.54
N ILE A 40 3.13 10.08 0.74
CA ILE A 40 1.81 10.34 1.32
C ILE A 40 1.57 11.85 1.28
N GLY A 41 1.09 12.34 0.13
CA GLY A 41 0.93 13.77 -0.15
C GLY A 41 -0.50 14.30 -0.11
N GLN A 42 -1.50 13.42 -0.11
CA GLN A 42 -2.91 13.80 -0.17
C GLN A 42 -3.54 13.80 1.23
N SER A 43 -4.44 14.75 1.51
CA SER A 43 -5.17 14.84 2.78
C SER A 43 -6.23 13.73 2.91
N LYS A 44 -5.77 12.49 3.08
CA LYS A 44 -6.60 11.29 3.22
C LYS A 44 -6.00 10.32 4.22
N THR A 45 -6.84 9.44 4.75
CA THR A 45 -6.41 8.34 5.61
C THR A 45 -6.41 7.06 4.80
N VAL A 46 -5.33 6.27 4.83
CA VAL A 46 -5.26 4.97 4.16
C VAL A 46 -4.57 3.94 5.05
N THR A 47 -4.89 2.66 4.83
CA THR A 47 -4.16 1.54 5.43
C THR A 47 -3.46 0.75 4.34
N ILE A 48 -2.17 0.48 4.51
CA ILE A 48 -1.39 -0.38 3.63
C ILE A 48 -1.11 -1.68 4.37
N GLN A 49 -1.58 -2.80 3.80
CA GLN A 49 -1.35 -4.13 4.33
C GLN A 49 -0.43 -4.89 3.38
N GLY A 50 0.82 -5.05 3.77
CA GLY A 50 1.84 -5.71 2.98
C GLY A 50 1.88 -7.22 3.17
N GLY A 51 2.70 -7.86 2.34
CA GLY A 51 3.09 -9.25 2.52
C GLY A 51 2.12 -10.30 2.01
N TYR A 52 1.12 -9.94 1.21
CA TYR A 52 0.17 -10.91 0.67
C TYR A 52 0.81 -11.85 -0.38
N ASP A 53 0.32 -13.08 -0.44
CA ASP A 53 0.61 -14.01 -1.54
C ASP A 53 0.15 -13.47 -2.92
N CYS A 54 0.43 -14.23 -3.98
CA CYS A 54 0.01 -13.86 -5.34
C CYS A 54 -1.51 -13.84 -5.53
N GLY A 55 -2.33 -14.34 -4.59
CA GLY A 55 -3.79 -14.32 -4.64
C GLY A 55 -4.44 -13.23 -3.77
N TYR A 56 -3.66 -12.53 -2.95
CA TYR A 56 -4.14 -11.58 -1.94
C TYR A 56 -5.03 -12.26 -0.90
N THR A 57 -4.81 -13.56 -0.71
CA THR A 57 -5.59 -14.39 0.20
C THR A 57 -4.99 -14.39 1.59
N THR A 58 -3.67 -14.53 1.70
CA THR A 58 -2.99 -14.63 2.99
C THR A 58 -1.72 -13.79 3.03
N PRO A 59 -1.44 -13.08 4.16
CA PRO A 59 -0.13 -12.51 4.41
C PRO A 59 0.89 -13.63 4.66
N THR A 60 1.86 -13.76 3.76
CA THR A 60 2.94 -14.78 3.81
C THR A 60 4.30 -14.18 4.13
N GLY A 61 4.42 -12.84 4.21
CA GLY A 61 5.66 -12.16 4.54
C GLY A 61 5.47 -10.66 4.76
N LYS A 62 6.42 -9.85 4.26
CA LYS A 62 6.34 -8.39 4.27
C LYS A 62 6.46 -7.83 2.86
N THR A 63 5.83 -6.70 2.61
CA THR A 63 6.18 -5.84 1.47
C THR A 63 7.43 -5.04 1.84
N THR A 64 8.44 -5.03 0.98
CA THR A 64 9.62 -4.18 1.15
C THR A 64 9.47 -2.91 0.33
N VAL A 65 9.67 -1.74 0.94
CA VAL A 65 9.86 -0.46 0.26
C VAL A 65 11.36 -0.18 0.25
N SER A 66 11.96 -0.19 -0.93
CA SER A 66 13.35 0.16 -1.16
C SER A 66 13.41 1.56 -1.75
N GLY A 67 13.57 2.54 -0.85
CA GLY A 67 13.40 3.96 -1.13
C GLY A 67 12.86 4.70 0.10
N ASN A 68 12.58 5.99 -0.05
CA ASN A 68 12.12 6.82 1.05
C ASN A 68 10.60 6.79 1.18
N ILE A 69 10.10 6.79 2.41
CA ILE A 69 8.70 7.07 2.70
C ILE A 69 8.61 8.51 3.22
N THR A 70 7.87 9.36 2.50
CA THR A 70 7.66 10.76 2.87
C THR A 70 6.19 11.00 3.20
N ILE A 71 5.91 11.55 4.37
CA ILE A 71 4.55 11.91 4.82
C ILE A 71 4.46 13.43 4.85
N ASN A 72 3.78 14.00 3.86
CA ASN A 72 3.59 15.44 3.73
C ASN A 72 2.20 15.88 4.24
N ASN A 73 1.16 15.09 3.98
CA ASN A 73 -0.21 15.40 4.38
C ASN A 73 -1.04 14.11 4.48
N GLY A 74 -2.00 14.08 5.40
CA GLY A 74 -2.85 12.91 5.64
C GLY A 74 -2.28 11.93 6.67
N LYS A 75 -2.80 10.71 6.66
CA LYS A 75 -2.45 9.64 7.61
C LYS A 75 -2.32 8.31 6.88
N VAL A 76 -1.28 7.55 7.21
CA VAL A 76 -1.12 6.18 6.74
C VAL A 76 -0.90 5.24 7.92
N THR A 77 -1.59 4.11 7.92
CA THR A 77 -1.27 2.96 8.76
C THR A 77 -0.56 1.93 7.89
N MET A 78 0.58 1.39 8.33
CA MET A 78 1.32 0.36 7.61
C MET A 78 1.42 -0.92 8.43
N GLU A 79 1.00 -2.04 7.83
CA GLU A 79 1.03 -3.37 8.42
C GLU A 79 1.85 -4.29 7.51
N ASN A 80 2.74 -5.11 8.09
CA ASN A 80 3.62 -6.01 7.32
C ASN A 80 4.44 -5.30 6.22
N VAL A 81 4.91 -4.08 6.50
CA VAL A 81 5.83 -3.33 5.63
C VAL A 81 7.21 -3.29 6.26
N HIS A 82 8.24 -3.46 5.43
CA HIS A 82 9.64 -3.25 5.77
C HIS A 82 10.18 -2.10 4.92
N VAL A 83 10.86 -1.15 5.54
CA VAL A 83 11.54 -0.05 4.84
C VAL A 83 13.04 -0.31 4.93
N GLN A 84 13.74 -0.20 3.79
CA GLN A 84 15.16 -0.46 3.65
C GLN A 84 15.89 0.79 3.14
#